data_AF-A0A3C1N9X2-F1
#
_entry.id   AF-A0A3C1N9X2-F1
#
_cell.length_a   1.000
_cell.length_b   1.000
_cell.length_c   1.000
_cell.angle_alpha   90.00
_cell.angle_beta   90.00
_cell.angle_gamma   90.00
#
_symmetry.space_group_name_H-M   'P 1'
#
loop_
_entity.id
_entity.type
_entity.pdbx_description
1 polymer ?
#
loop_
_entity_poly.entity_id
_entity_poly.type
_entity_poly.pdbx_seq_one_letter_code
_entity_poly.pdbx_strand_id
1 'polypeptide(L)' 'EIRRALQVGIKCLNLESDAELYRVNAVAEQLGLKAPIAIRINPDIDAKTHPYIATGLRDNKFGIAVEAAVETYRV' A
#
# COMPACT_ATOMS: atom_id res chain seq x y z
N GLU A 1 2.77 14.16 -3.83
CA GLU A 1 3.37 13.46 -5.00
C GLU A 1 2.37 12.73 -5.90
N ILE A 2 1.29 12.14 -5.37
CA ILE A 2 0.31 11.29 -6.11
C ILE A 2 -0.13 11.89 -7.47
N ARG A 3 -0.60 13.14 -7.48
CA ARG A 3 -1.06 13.81 -8.71
C ARG A 3 0.00 13.79 -9.81
N ARG A 4 1.25 14.12 -9.46
CA ARG A 4 2.36 14.15 -10.41
C ARG A 4 2.72 12.75 -10.88
N ALA A 5 2.74 11.78 -9.98
CA ALA A 5 3.00 10.37 -10.30
C ALA A 5 1.99 9.84 -11.34
N LEU A 6 0.69 10.13 -11.15
CA LEU A 6 -0.36 9.75 -12.09
C LEU A 6 -0.21 10.45 -13.45
N GLN A 7 0.10 11.75 -13.46
CA GLN A 7 0.30 12.50 -14.70
C GLN A 7 1.52 12.06 -15.52
N VAL A 8 2.58 11.61 -14.85
CA VAL A 8 3.79 11.10 -15.53
C VAL A 8 3.59 9.66 -16.02
N GLY A 9 2.53 8.98 -15.59
CA GLY A 9 2.22 7.62 -16.03
C GLY A 9 3.19 6.59 -15.46
N ILE A 10 3.52 6.68 -14.17
CA ILE A 10 4.37 5.68 -13.52
C ILE A 10 3.73 4.28 -13.56
N LYS A 11 4.57 3.24 -13.48
CA LYS A 11 4.11 1.85 -13.58
C LYS A 11 3.09 1.47 -12.50
N CYS A 12 3.35 1.83 -11.25
CA CYS A 12 2.54 1.39 -10.11
C CYS A 12 2.82 2.25 -8.87
N LEU A 13 1.77 2.55 -8.09
CA LEU A 13 1.87 3.07 -6.73
C LEU A 13 1.75 1.90 -5.75
N ASN A 14 2.79 1.67 -4.96
CA ASN A 14 2.78 0.66 -3.91
C ASN A 14 2.23 1.28 -2.62
N LEU A 15 0.99 0.97 -2.30
CA LEU A 15 0.27 1.50 -1.14
C LEU A 15 0.56 0.65 0.09
N GLU A 16 0.65 1.31 1.24
CA GLU A 16 0.93 0.64 2.50
C GLU A 16 -0.22 0.70 3.50
N SER A 17 -1.31 1.41 3.17
CA SER A 17 -2.50 1.51 4.02
C SER A 17 -3.78 1.83 3.23
N ASP A 18 -4.94 1.54 3.83
CA ASP A 18 -6.25 1.89 3.26
C ASP A 18 -6.42 3.40 3.07
N ALA A 19 -5.87 4.19 4.00
CA ALA A 19 -5.92 5.66 3.93
C ALA A 19 -5.21 6.20 2.67
N GLU A 20 -4.13 5.55 2.24
CA GLU A 20 -3.47 5.90 0.98
C GLU A 20 -4.31 5.51 -0.23
N LEU A 21 -5.00 4.37 -0.20
CA LEU A 21 -5.92 3.95 -1.26
C LEU A 21 -7.00 5.00 -1.51
N TYR A 22 -7.72 5.43 -0.47
CA TYR A 22 -8.74 6.46 -0.61
C TYR A 22 -8.19 7.79 -1.14
N ARG A 23 -6.99 8.17 -0.69
CA ARG A 23 -6.32 9.38 -1.15
C ARG A 23 -5.92 9.29 -2.62
N VAL A 24 -5.40 8.15 -3.07
CA VAL A 24 -5.07 7.91 -4.47
C VAL A 24 -6.33 7.88 -5.33
N ASN A 25 -7.39 7.21 -4.88
CA ASN A 25 -8.67 7.18 -5.60
C ASN A 25 -9.23 8.59 -5.79
N ALA A 26 -9.31 9.40 -4.74
CA ALA A 26 -9.80 10.78 -4.83
C ALA A 26 -8.99 11.64 -5.81
N VAL A 27 -7.67 11.49 -5.85
CA VAL A 27 -6.82 12.22 -6.80
C VAL A 27 -6.98 11.69 -8.23
N ALA A 28 -7.14 10.38 -8.40
CA ALA A 28 -7.36 9.75 -9.70
C ALA A 28 -8.71 10.16 -10.31
N GLU A 29 -9.77 10.19 -9.50
CA GLU A 29 -11.11 10.69 -9.87
C GLU A 29 -11.04 12.16 -10.32
N GLN A 30 -10.36 13.03 -9.55
CA GLN A 30 -10.16 14.43 -9.92
C GLN A 30 -9.41 14.61 -11.26
N LEU A 31 -8.61 13.62 -11.66
CA LEU A 31 -7.87 13.63 -12.92
C LEU A 31 -8.60 12.87 -14.05
N GLY A 32 -9.70 12.16 -13.76
CA GLY A 32 -10.36 11.29 -14.71
C GLY A 32 -9.51 10.10 -15.16
N LEU A 33 -8.58 9.65 -14.32
CA LEU A 33 -7.64 8.57 -14.62
C LEU A 33 -7.92 7.33 -13.76
N LYS A 34 -7.53 6.15 -14.23
CA LYS A 34 -7.42 4.95 -13.39
C LYS A 34 -5.99 4.83 -12.86
N ALA A 35 -5.82 4.90 -11.54
CA ALA A 35 -4.50 4.78 -10.93
C ALA A 35 -4.01 3.33 -10.94
N PRO A 36 -2.79 3.04 -11.44
CA PRO A 36 -2.18 1.72 -11.30
C PRO A 36 -1.64 1.57 -9.87
N ILE A 37 -2.20 0.63 -9.09
CA ILE A 37 -1.83 0.42 -7.69
C ILE A 37 -1.42 -1.04 -7.42
N ALA A 38 -0.60 -1.21 -6.39
CA ALA A 38 -0.33 -2.48 -5.73
C ALA A 38 -0.38 -2.25 -4.22
N ILE A 39 -0.82 -3.24 -3.46
CA ILE A 39 -0.87 -3.14 -2.01
C ILE A 39 0.28 -3.95 -1.44
N ARG A 40 1.06 -3.32 -0.56
CA ARG A 40 2.10 -4.00 0.21
C ARG A 40 1.45 -4.82 1.30
N ILE A 41 1.45 -6.14 1.15
CA ILE A 41 0.95 -7.05 2.18
C ILE A 41 2.08 -7.42 3.13
N ASN A 42 1.80 -7.35 4.43
CA ASN A 42 2.65 -7.92 5.46
C ASN A 42 2.17 -9.34 5.77
N PRO A 43 2.95 -10.39 5.46
CA PRO A 43 2.53 -11.78 5.64
C PRO A 43 2.64 -12.28 7.09
N ASP A 44 2.90 -11.41 8.06
CA ASP A 44 3.07 -11.74 9.49
C ASP A 44 4.04 -12.92 9.73
N ILE A 45 5.14 -12.93 8.98
CA ILE A 45 6.18 -13.97 9.11
C ILE A 45 7.22 -13.50 10.12
N ASP A 46 7.28 -14.16 11.27
CA ASP A 46 8.38 -14.05 12.24
C ASP A 46 9.70 -14.41 11.54
N ALA A 47 10.45 -13.38 11.16
CA ALA A 47 11.80 -13.51 10.64
C ALA A 47 12.70 -14.01 11.79
N LYS A 48 12.74 -15.32 12.00
CA LYS A 48 13.68 -16.01 12.91
C LYS A 48 15.17 -15.79 12.56
N THR A 49 15.45 -14.97 11.55
CA THR A 49 16.77 -14.61 11.06
C THR A 49 17.05 -13.13 11.36
N HIS A 50 17.93 -12.94 12.34
CA HIS A 50 18.48 -11.69 12.88
C HIS A 50 17.55 -10.81 13.75
N PRO A 51 17.77 -10.77 15.08
CA PRO A 51 16.97 -9.97 16.03
C PRO A 51 17.05 -8.45 15.82
N TYR A 52 18.02 -7.96 15.03
CA TYR A 52 18.20 -6.54 14.74
C TYR A 52 17.38 -6.01 13.55
N ILE A 53 16.79 -6.90 12.74
CA ILE A 53 15.87 -6.55 11.63
C ILE A 53 14.42 -6.93 11.98
N ALA A 54 14.25 -7.71 13.06
CA ALA A 54 12.98 -8.24 13.55
C ALA A 54 12.26 -7.33 14.57
N THR A 55 12.69 -6.08 14.74
CA THR A 55 11.96 -5.06 15.51
C THR A 55 10.75 -4.56 14.73
N GLY A 56 9.74 -5.40 14.53
CA GLY A 56 8.55 -4.98 13.81
C GLY A 56 7.56 -6.07 13.45
N LEU A 57 7.38 -7.10 14.28
CA LEU A 57 6.51 -8.22 13.92
C LEU A 57 5.04 -8.01 14.27
N ARG A 58 4.70 -7.27 15.34
CA ARG A 58 3.29 -6.92 15.66
C ARG A 58 2.95 -5.44 15.57
N ASP A 59 3.94 -4.56 15.68
CA ASP A 59 3.79 -3.09 15.51
C ASP A 59 4.43 -2.61 14.19
N ASN A 60 4.39 -3.41 13.13
CA ASN A 60 4.91 -2.97 11.85
C ASN A 60 4.01 -1.88 11.27
N LYS A 61 4.52 -0.66 11.17
CA LYS A 61 3.82 0.45 10.48
C LYS A 61 3.73 0.25 8.95
N PHE A 62 4.31 -0.82 8.42
CA PHE A 62 4.47 -1.06 7.00
C PHE A 62 3.53 -2.15 6.50
N GLY A 63 2.73 -1.80 5.50
CA GLY A 63 1.86 -2.72 4.78
C GLY A 63 0.55 -3.07 5.50
N ILE A 64 -0.32 -3.74 4.76
CA ILE A 64 -1.63 -4.19 5.23
C ILE A 64 -1.53 -5.65 5.65
N ALA A 65 -2.20 -5.99 6.76
CA ALA A 65 -2.30 -7.36 7.24
C ALA A 65 -2.94 -8.25 6.16
N VAL A 66 -2.45 -9.49 6.02
CA VAL A 66 -2.93 -10.40 4.96
C VAL A 66 -4.43 -10.67 5.05
N GLU A 67 -5.01 -10.61 6.24
CA GLU A 67 -6.44 -10.78 6.50
C GLU A 67 -7.28 -9.63 5.94
N ALA A 68 -6.74 -8.41 5.97
CA ALA A 68 -7.41 -7.20 5.44
C ALA A 68 -7.14 -6.98 3.95
N ALA A 69 -6.13 -7.64 3.38
CA ALA A 69 -5.68 -7.47 2.00
C ALA A 69 -6.81 -7.52 0.96
N VAL A 70 -7.66 -8.53 1.05
CA VAL A 70 -8.75 -8.76 0.08
C VAL A 70 -9.79 -7.65 0.18
N GLU A 71 -10.09 -7.17 1.38
CA GLU A 71 -11.09 -6.13 1.59
C GLU A 71 -10.60 -4.79 1.06
N THR A 72 -9.32 -4.46 1.25
CA THR A 72 -8.73 -3.25 0.68
C THR A 72 -8.81 -3.23 -0.85
N TYR A 73 -8.78 -4.37 -1.53
CA TYR A 73 -8.91 -4.44 -3.00
C TYR A 73 -10.33 -4.21 -3.54
N ARG A 74 -11.35 -4.08 -2.68
CA ARG A 74 -12.77 -3.98 -3.09
C ARG A 74 -13.30 -2.56 -3.24
N VAL A 75 -12.49 -1.54 -2.96
CA VAL A 75 -12.83 -0.12 -3.18
C VAL A 75 -12.84 0.20 -4.66
#